data_AF-A0A644UU17-F1
#
_entry.id   AF-A0A644UU17-F1
#
_cell.length_a   1.000
_cell.length_b   1.000
_cell.length_c   1.000
_cell.angle_alpha   90.00
_cell.angle_beta   90.00
_cell.angle_gamma   90.00
#
_symmetry.space_group_name_H-M   'P 1'
#
loop_
_entity.id
_entity.type
_entity.pdbx_description
1 polymer ?
#
loop_
_entity_poly.entity_id
_entity_poly.type
_entity_poly.pdbx_seq_one_letter_code
_entity_poly.pdbx_strand_id
1 'polypeptide(L)'
;MPPKIDTHKCNGCNGREETHCEEICPGDLMALNPATGKAYLRAARDCWDCMSCIKACPAGALEIKMPYQLGYFKATLRPIMGSNFIIWKCRDINGQEQTYRYVNRLDKA
;
A
#
# COMPACT_ATOMS: atom_id res chain seq x y z
N MET A 1 -10.89 -0.69 -5.70
CA MET A 1 -11.20 -1.39 -4.43
C MET A 1 -10.26 -0.90 -3.37
N PRO A 2 -10.77 -0.32 -2.28
CA PRO A 2 -9.93 0.36 -1.31
C PRO A 2 -8.86 -0.58 -0.72
N PRO A 3 -7.65 -0.06 -0.44
CA PRO A 3 -6.66 -0.81 0.32
C PRO A 3 -7.22 -1.21 1.68
N LYS A 4 -6.86 -2.40 2.14
CA LYS A 4 -7.10 -2.88 3.51
C LYS A 4 -6.00 -2.35 4.41
N ILE A 5 -6.39 -1.90 5.61
CA ILE A 5 -5.46 -1.40 6.62
C ILE A 5 -5.43 -2.39 7.78
N ASP A 6 -4.25 -2.86 8.12
CA ASP A 6 -3.97 -3.68 9.30
C ASP A 6 -3.74 -2.75 10.50
N THR A 7 -4.74 -2.65 11.37
CA THR A 7 -4.72 -1.78 12.55
C THR A 7 -3.70 -2.21 13.61
N HIS A 8 -3.25 -3.47 13.59
CA HIS A 8 -2.22 -3.96 14.50
C HIS A 8 -0.82 -3.52 14.07
N LYS A 9 -0.58 -3.39 12.76
CA LYS A 9 0.68 -2.88 12.22
C LYS A 9 0.72 -1.37 12.09
N CYS A 10 -0.43 -0.74 11.84
CA CYS A 10 -0.51 0.71 11.70
C CYS A 10 -0.14 1.40 13.01
N ASN A 11 0.90 2.24 12.98
CA ASN A 11 1.39 3.01 14.12
C ASN A 11 1.11 4.51 13.98
N GLY A 12 0.22 4.92 13.08
CA GLY A 12 -0.10 6.34 12.85
C GLY A 12 1.10 7.20 12.45
N CYS A 13 2.14 6.58 11.88
CA CYS A 13 3.43 7.23 11.59
C CYS A 13 4.08 7.93 12.80
N ASN A 14 3.89 7.38 14.02
CA ASN A 14 4.55 7.82 15.24
C ASN A 14 4.43 9.33 15.53
N GLY A 15 3.27 9.93 15.25
CA GLY A 15 2.99 11.33 15.61
C GLY A 15 3.55 12.38 14.63
N ARG A 16 3.87 11.99 13.39
CA ARG A 16 4.07 12.95 12.29
C ARG A 16 2.84 13.85 12.12
N GLU A 17 3.07 15.10 11.71
CA GLU A 17 2.00 16.05 11.37
C GLU A 17 1.11 15.51 10.25
N GLU A 18 1.73 14.94 9.21
CA GLU A 18 1.06 14.25 8.12
C GLU A 18 1.63 12.84 7.95
N THR A 19 0.74 11.86 7.82
CA THR A 19 1.17 10.46 7.64
C THR A 19 1.66 10.22 6.21
N HIS A 20 2.62 9.32 6.03
CA HIS A 20 3.14 8.99 4.69
C HIS A 20 2.05 8.54 3.70
N CYS A 21 1.01 7.87 4.19
CA CYS A 21 -0.09 7.42 3.34
C CYS A 21 -1.02 8.56 2.94
N GLU A 22 -1.15 9.60 3.76
CA GLU A 22 -1.93 10.81 3.50
C GLU A 22 -1.22 11.67 2.47
N GLU A 23 0.05 12.03 2.75
CA GLU A 23 0.92 12.85 1.90
C GLU A 23 1.01 12.33 0.44
N ILE A 24 1.09 11.00 0.28
CA ILE A 24 1.30 10.40 -1.05
C ILE A 24 0.00 10.11 -1.81
N CYS A 25 -1.17 10.25 -1.19
CA CYS A 25 -2.43 9.85 -1.81
C CYS A 25 -2.86 10.89 -2.86
N PRO A 26 -2.79 10.59 -4.17
CA PRO A 26 -3.09 11.60 -5.20
C PRO A 26 -4.56 12.01 -5.22
N GLY A 27 -5.45 11.17 -4.70
CA GLY A 27 -6.88 11.44 -4.61
C GLY A 27 -7.30 12.06 -3.28
N ASP A 28 -6.36 12.38 -2.38
CA ASP A 28 -6.67 12.91 -1.06
C ASP A 28 -7.70 12.02 -0.34
N LEU A 29 -7.43 10.71 -0.24
CA LEU A 29 -8.38 9.71 0.28
C LEU A 29 -7.94 9.10 1.60
N MET A 30 -6.64 8.98 1.82
CA MET A 30 -6.07 8.51 3.08
C MET A 30 -6.16 9.64 4.12
N ALA A 31 -6.41 9.27 5.38
CA ALA A 31 -6.38 10.19 6.51
C ALA A 31 -6.04 9.42 7.80
N LEU A 32 -5.53 10.13 8.80
CA LEU A 32 -5.35 9.60 10.15
C LEU A 32 -6.58 9.87 11.01
N ASN A 33 -7.08 8.86 11.72
CA ASN A 33 -8.10 9.07 12.73
C ASN A 33 -7.43 9.52 14.04
N PRO A 34 -7.67 10.75 14.54
CA PRO A 34 -7.00 11.27 15.74
C PRO A 34 -7.41 10.55 17.03
N ALA A 35 -8.60 9.95 17.08
CA ALA A 35 -9.08 9.23 18.26
C ALA A 35 -8.40 7.85 18.41
N THR A 36 -8.05 7.20 17.29
CA THR A 36 -7.45 5.85 17.31
C THR A 36 -5.96 5.83 16.98
N GLY A 37 -5.45 6.90 16.38
CA GLY A 37 -4.11 6.96 15.81
C GLY A 37 -3.91 5.99 14.64
N LYS A 38 -4.99 5.59 13.95
CA LYS A 38 -4.95 4.63 12.84
C LYS A 38 -5.36 5.28 11.53
N ALA A 39 -4.67 4.91 10.46
CA ALA A 39 -5.03 5.32 9.12
C ALA A 39 -6.40 4.75 8.74
N TYR A 40 -7.18 5.52 7.99
CA TYR A 40 -8.43 5.10 7.39
C TYR A 40 -8.56 5.71 5.99
N LEU A 41 -9.55 5.25 5.24
CA LEU A 41 -9.84 5.73 3.90
C LEU A 41 -11.18 6.47 3.92
N ARG A 42 -11.18 7.78 3.65
CA ARG A 42 -12.37 8.64 3.79
C ARG A 42 -13.41 8.39 2.69
N ALA A 43 -12.98 8.07 1.47
CA ALA A 43 -13.85 7.84 0.32
C ALA A 43 -13.36 6.65 -0.51
N ALA A 44 -13.74 5.44 -0.07
CA ALA A 44 -13.27 4.19 -0.65
C ALA A 44 -13.62 3.97 -2.13
N ARG A 45 -14.74 4.55 -2.58
CA ARG A 45 -15.24 4.43 -3.95
C ARG A 45 -14.37 5.19 -4.97
N ASP A 46 -13.66 6.21 -4.52
CA ASP A 46 -12.85 7.09 -5.37
C ASP A 46 -11.39 6.60 -5.50
N CYS A 47 -11.06 5.46 -4.85
CA CYS A 47 -9.72 4.89 -4.88
C CYS A 47 -9.38 4.26 -6.24
N TRP A 48 -8.23 4.63 -6.79
CA TRP A 48 -7.72 4.18 -8.10
C TRP A 48 -6.78 2.98 -8.04
N ASP A 49 -6.60 2.37 -6.88
CA ASP A 49 -5.79 1.15 -6.74
C ASP A 49 -4.31 1.32 -7.19
N CYS A 50 -3.78 2.55 -7.17
CA CYS A 50 -2.43 2.90 -7.62
C CYS A 50 -1.29 2.39 -6.71
N MET A 51 -1.64 1.93 -5.51
CA MET A 51 -0.74 1.42 -4.46
C MET A 51 0.27 2.44 -3.90
N SER A 52 0.12 3.74 -4.17
CA SER A 52 1.04 4.77 -3.64
C SER A 52 1.13 4.74 -2.11
N CYS A 53 -0.02 4.69 -1.42
CA CYS A 53 -0.07 4.61 0.04
C CYS A 53 0.53 3.30 0.60
N ILE A 54 0.42 2.19 -0.13
CA ILE A 54 1.01 0.90 0.24
C ILE A 54 2.54 0.96 0.13
N LYS A 55 3.05 1.49 -0.98
CA LYS A 55 4.49 1.67 -1.25
C LYS A 55 5.16 2.61 -0.25
N ALA A 56 4.44 3.64 0.20
CA ALA A 56 4.97 4.64 1.12
C ALA A 56 4.93 4.23 2.60
N CYS A 57 4.10 3.24 2.98
CA CYS A 57 3.93 2.88 4.39
C CYS A 57 5.14 2.09 4.92
N PRO A 58 5.93 2.67 5.85
CA PRO A 58 7.13 1.99 6.38
C PRO A 58 6.77 0.78 7.26
N ALA A 59 5.61 0.81 7.92
CA ALA A 59 5.12 -0.28 8.75
C ALA A 59 4.57 -1.47 7.94
N GLY A 60 4.39 -1.31 6.62
CA GLY A 60 3.76 -2.33 5.77
C GLY A 60 2.34 -2.69 6.22
N ALA A 61 1.60 -1.70 6.73
CA ALA A 61 0.26 -1.88 7.31
C ALA A 61 -0.87 -1.85 6.28
N LEU A 62 -0.60 -1.46 5.03
CA LEU A 62 -1.60 -1.41 3.97
C LEU A 62 -1.39 -2.54 2.96
N GLU A 63 -2.47 -3.09 2.45
CA GLU A 63 -2.48 -4.12 1.42
C GLU A 63 -3.57 -3.83 0.38
N ILE A 64 -3.30 -4.11 -0.90
CA ILE A 64 -4.31 -3.97 -1.93
C ILE A 64 -5.30 -5.12 -1.85
N LYS A 65 -6.59 -4.81 -1.93
CA LYS A 65 -7.61 -5.83 -2.13
C LYS A 65 -7.75 -6.10 -3.63
N MET A 66 -7.33 -7.28 -4.08
CA MET A 66 -7.42 -7.66 -5.48
C MET A 66 -8.88 -7.74 -5.95
N PRO A 67 -9.18 -7.25 -7.18
CA PRO A 67 -10.47 -7.50 -7.82
C PRO A 67 -10.84 -8.97 -7.87
N TYR A 68 -12.13 -9.23 -7.65
CA TYR A 68 -12.71 -10.56 -7.81
C TYR A 68 -12.32 -11.16 -9.17
N GLN A 69 -12.40 -10.35 -10.22
CA GLN A 69 -12.11 -10.73 -11.60
C GLN A 69 -10.63 -11.05 -11.86
N LEU A 70 -9.69 -10.55 -11.06
CA LEU A 70 -8.26 -10.74 -11.29
C LEU A 70 -7.66 -11.88 -10.45
N GLY A 71 -8.14 -12.12 -9.24
CA GLY A 71 -7.48 -13.11 -8.38
C GLY A 71 -8.19 -13.45 -7.08
N TYR A 72 -9.46 -13.05 -6.93
CA TYR A 72 -10.24 -13.26 -5.71
C TYR A 72 -9.49 -12.86 -4.42
N PHE A 73 -9.95 -13.30 -3.24
CA PHE A 73 -9.30 -13.01 -1.96
C PHE A 73 -8.01 -13.81 -1.71
N LYS A 74 -7.64 -14.75 -2.59
CA LYS A 74 -6.47 -15.61 -2.40
C LYS A 74 -5.20 -15.02 -3.00
N ALA A 75 -5.31 -14.28 -4.10
CA ALA A 75 -4.16 -13.65 -4.74
C ALA A 75 -3.72 -12.40 -3.99
N THR A 76 -2.41 -12.16 -3.93
CA THR A 76 -1.84 -10.97 -3.30
C THR A 76 -0.76 -10.37 -4.17
N LEU A 77 -0.69 -9.03 -4.22
CA LEU A 77 0.39 -8.31 -4.89
C LEU A 77 1.02 -7.33 -3.89
N ARG A 78 2.25 -7.63 -3.47
CA ARG A 78 2.94 -6.91 -2.40
C ARG A 78 4.18 -6.19 -2.94
N PRO A 79 4.19 -4.84 -2.95
CA PRO A 79 5.39 -4.07 -3.26
C PRO A 79 6.31 -3.95 -2.04
N ILE A 80 7.61 -4.04 -2.28
CA ILE A 80 8.67 -3.72 -1.31
C ILE A 80 9.56 -2.68 -1.97
N MET A 81 9.49 -1.44 -1.46
CA MET A 81 10.25 -0.31 -1.99
C MET A 81 11.67 -0.29 -1.42
N GLY A 82 12.67 -0.32 -2.29
CA GLY A 82 14.06 0.01 -1.98
C GLY A 82 14.43 1.44 -2.40
N SER A 83 15.70 1.80 -2.25
CA SER A 83 16.23 3.11 -2.62
C SER A 83 16.34 3.32 -4.15
N ASN A 84 16.65 2.30 -4.92
CA ASN A 84 16.76 2.37 -6.39
C ASN A 84 16.10 1.18 -7.10
N PHE A 85 15.38 0.34 -6.35
CA PHE A 85 14.66 -0.80 -6.88
C PHE A 85 13.29 -0.95 -6.22
N ILE A 86 12.44 -1.74 -6.84
CA ILE A 86 11.20 -2.26 -6.28
C ILE A 86 11.18 -3.78 -6.44
N ILE A 87 10.77 -4.48 -5.39
CA ILE A 87 10.48 -5.91 -5.45
C ILE A 87 8.96 -6.09 -5.39
N TRP A 88 8.43 -6.90 -6.30
CA TRP A 88 7.04 -7.31 -6.34
C TRP A 88 6.95 -8.79 -6.00
N LYS A 89 6.21 -9.10 -4.94
CA LYS A 89 5.80 -10.47 -4.63
C LYS A 89 4.37 -10.67 -5.11
N CYS A 90 4.21 -11.45 -6.16
CA CYS A 90 2.93 -11.81 -6.75
C CYS A 90 2.59 -13.24 -6.31
N ARG A 91 1.47 -13.40 -5.60
CA ARG A 91 0.94 -14.71 -5.21
C ARG A 91 -0.36 -14.93 -5.96
N ASP A 92 -0.47 -16.04 -6.68
CA ASP A 92 -1.68 -16.39 -7.44
C ASP A 92 -2.78 -17.01 -6.56
N ILE A 93 -3.90 -17.40 -7.18
CA ILE A 93 -5.03 -18.05 -6.50
C ILE A 93 -4.73 -19.45 -5.97
N ASN A 94 -3.70 -20.11 -6.51
CA ASN A 94 -3.25 -21.45 -6.12
C ASN A 94 -2.20 -21.37 -5.00
N GLY A 95 -1.78 -20.15 -4.64
CA GLY A 95 -0.81 -19.89 -3.61
C GLY A 95 0.65 -19.90 -4.08
N GLN A 96 0.90 -20.06 -5.39
CA GLN A 96 2.24 -19.97 -5.97
C GLN A 96 2.72 -18.52 -5.93
N GLU A 97 3.89 -18.27 -5.33
CA GLU A 97 4.50 -16.95 -5.24
C GLU A 97 5.64 -16.82 -6.26
N GLN A 98 5.60 -15.74 -7.04
CA GLN A 98 6.67 -15.29 -7.93
C GLN A 98 7.18 -13.93 -7.46
N THR A 99 8.51 -13.75 -7.51
CA THR A 99 9.16 -12.50 -7.10
C THR A 99 9.81 -11.85 -8.31
N TYR A 100 9.48 -10.57 -8.54
CA TYR A 100 10.08 -9.75 -9.59
C TYR A 100 10.84 -8.59 -8.95
N ARG A 101 12.00 -8.25 -9.50
CA ARG A 101 12.81 -7.11 -9.05
C ARG A 101 13.12 -6.21 -10.24
N TYR A 102 12.83 -4.92 -10.09
CA TYR A 102 13.08 -3.92 -11.13
C TYR A 102 13.80 -2.70 -10.54
N VAL A 103 14.71 -2.12 -11.32
CA VAL A 103 15.30 -0.81 -11.03
C VAL A 103 14.25 0.27 -11.31
N ASN A 104 14.04 1.20 -10.36
CA ASN A 104 12.98 2.21 -10.45
C ASN A 104 13.51 3.66 -10.51
N ARG A 105 14.81 3.85 -10.35
CA ARG A 105 15.49 5.15 -10.45
C ARG A 105 16.77 4.92 -11.24
N LEU A 106 17.01 5.75 -12.24
CA LEU A 106 18.31 5.79 -12.92
C LEU A 106 19.23 6.66 -12.07
N ASP A 107 20.50 6.26 -11.96
CA ASP A 107 21.51 7.12 -11.35
C ASP A 107 21.54 8.44 -12.12
N LYS A 108 21.53 9.56 -11.40
CA LYS A 108 21.69 10.87 -12.03
C LYS A 108 23.11 10.92 -12.60
N ALA A 109 23.21 11.00 -13.93
CA ALA A 109 24.46 11.28 -14.63
C ALA A 109 25.05 12.63 -14.21
#